data_AF-A0AA41FJ73-F1
#
_entry.id   AF-A0AA41FJ73-F1
#
_cell.length_a   1.000
_cell.length_b   1.000
_cell.length_c   1.000
_cell.angle_alpha   90.00
_cell.angle_beta   90.00
_cell.angle_gamma   90.00
#
_symmetry.space_group_name_H-M   'P 1'
#
loop_
_entity.id
_entity.type
_entity.pdbx_description
1 polymer ?
#
loop_
_entity_poly.entity_id
_entity_poly.type
_entity_poly.pdbx_seq_one_letter_code
_entity_poly.pdbx_strand_id
1 'polypeptide(L)'
;MESRRIKRQLSAACNYSYTRLALNYYMYYETSLEDSLLGGRLAPLGTCFHALLKGFLDGNHDVDRLEELRNRVTCEMEAATAYTDVFQAYEYVLNRLEGRYAPQLLGAEAGAAHEDDMTQRIMDYITETDEAMTINERIRLVLGQLPVRMTKHKFFSLVEEGMSVYKGGSREGLKDMIYILRSEALLNTPKDMVTGYEQLHSILEEFKGADYKGMEPEQFRHLTQQMTDAGRILMEDTARLMLLMELVNDLYVLLISRDCAMMEVSEEQRLNAILSTVLSLFEEGKNQPIPETVTDSLPHLEGKQETYFEQWMQDGLCARELQEMKKQEGDAKKLYQVELLLSGSSFMSLNPSGPEADQTVDSAVLKGELDLLFEELARSFEGQPKVLVRAIMAKVLSCLPVFFESLDEVREYVKNSLVSCTDEMEKAVTMKLIGDMMEE
;
A
#
# COMPACT_ATOMS: atom_id res chain seq x y z
N MET A 1 39.51 -1.65 -3.00
CA MET A 1 38.85 -1.17 -1.75
C MET A 1 37.35 -1.35 -1.84
N GLU A 2 36.73 -0.95 -2.95
CA GLU A 2 35.29 -1.10 -3.22
C GLU A 2 34.77 -2.54 -3.12
N SER A 3 35.40 -3.52 -3.79
CA SER A 3 35.00 -4.94 -3.67
C SER A 3 35.04 -5.50 -2.24
N ARG A 4 35.95 -5.01 -1.38
CA ARG A 4 36.03 -5.43 0.03
C ARG A 4 34.91 -4.79 0.86
N ARG A 5 34.54 -3.55 0.57
CA ARG A 5 33.39 -2.86 1.19
C ARG A 5 32.09 -3.59 0.85
N ILE A 6 31.87 -3.90 -0.44
CA ILE A 6 30.68 -4.61 -0.92
C ILE A 6 30.52 -5.97 -0.21
N LYS A 7 31.59 -6.78 -0.14
CA LYS A 7 31.53 -8.07 0.55
C LYS A 7 31.26 -7.95 2.05
N ARG A 8 31.81 -6.93 2.72
CA ARG A 8 31.53 -6.66 4.13
C ARG A 8 30.06 -6.31 4.34
N GLN A 9 29.48 -5.46 3.48
CA GLN A 9 28.06 -5.11 3.53
C GLN A 9 27.16 -6.32 3.27
N LEU A 10 27.44 -7.09 2.21
CA LEU A 10 26.70 -8.32 1.92
C LEU A 10 26.76 -9.32 3.09
N SER A 11 27.91 -9.42 3.77
CA SER A 11 28.02 -10.24 4.97
C SER A 11 27.17 -9.72 6.13
N ALA A 12 27.15 -8.40 6.37
CA ALA A 12 26.33 -7.80 7.42
C ALA A 12 24.84 -8.00 7.15
N ALA A 13 24.40 -7.73 5.91
CA ALA A 13 23.03 -8.00 5.46
C ALA A 13 22.66 -9.48 5.60
N CYS A 14 23.57 -10.40 5.23
CA CYS A 14 23.34 -11.82 5.39
C CYS A 14 23.10 -12.19 6.86
N ASN A 15 23.95 -11.73 7.78
CA ASN A 15 23.82 -12.01 9.21
C ASN A 15 22.53 -11.40 9.79
N TYR A 16 22.19 -10.18 9.37
CA TYR A 16 20.95 -9.50 9.74
C TYR A 16 19.71 -10.29 9.28
N SER A 17 19.60 -10.59 7.98
CA SER A 17 18.48 -11.32 7.40
C SER A 17 18.37 -12.74 7.93
N TYR A 18 19.47 -13.40 8.27
CA TYR A 18 19.41 -14.76 8.85
C TYR A 18 18.79 -14.75 10.24
N THR A 19 19.22 -13.80 11.07
CA THR A 19 18.69 -13.61 12.42
C THR A 19 17.21 -13.23 12.35
N ARG A 20 16.86 -12.27 11.48
CA ARG A 20 15.48 -11.85 11.25
C ARG A 20 14.60 -12.98 10.72
N LEU A 21 15.08 -13.78 9.76
CA LEU A 21 14.35 -14.94 9.24
C LEU A 21 14.04 -15.94 10.34
N ALA A 22 15.00 -16.28 11.20
CA ALA A 22 14.79 -17.23 12.28
C ALA A 22 13.74 -16.74 13.30
N LEU A 23 13.82 -15.47 13.70
CA LEU A 23 12.87 -14.86 14.62
C LEU A 23 11.48 -14.70 13.99
N ASN A 24 11.41 -14.14 12.78
CA ASN A 24 10.13 -13.92 12.09
C ASN A 24 9.47 -15.24 11.73
N TYR A 25 10.22 -16.30 11.38
CA TYR A 25 9.64 -17.60 11.09
C TYR A 25 9.12 -18.31 12.35
N TYR A 26 9.80 -18.13 13.49
CA TYR A 26 9.28 -18.53 14.79
C TYR A 26 7.94 -17.84 15.08
N MET A 27 7.89 -16.50 14.96
CA MET A 27 6.68 -15.71 15.18
C MET A 27 5.56 -16.10 14.20
N TYR A 28 5.92 -16.36 12.94
CA TYR A 28 4.99 -16.80 11.91
C TYR A 28 4.31 -18.12 12.29
N TYR A 29 5.06 -19.07 12.86
CA TYR A 29 4.45 -20.30 13.39
C TYR A 29 3.61 -20.05 14.64
N GLU A 30 4.02 -19.18 15.55
CA GLU A 30 3.23 -18.82 16.74
C GLU A 30 1.88 -18.23 16.35
N THR A 31 1.85 -17.27 15.41
CA THR A 31 0.62 -16.72 14.84
C THR A 31 -0.24 -17.81 14.19
N SER A 32 0.37 -18.85 13.61
CA SER A 32 -0.34 -20.00 13.01
C SER A 32 -1.08 -20.89 14.01
N LEU A 33 -0.66 -20.86 15.28
CA LEU A 33 -1.30 -21.61 16.35
C LEU A 33 -2.57 -20.92 16.85
N GLU A 34 -2.58 -19.60 16.82
CA GLU A 34 -3.72 -18.77 17.24
C GLU A 34 -4.77 -18.68 16.12
N ASP A 35 -4.32 -18.40 14.89
CA ASP A 35 -5.18 -18.19 13.72
C ASP A 35 -4.65 -18.94 12.49
N SER A 36 -5.53 -19.22 11.52
CA SER A 36 -5.08 -19.78 10.23
C SER A 36 -4.23 -18.75 9.48
N LEU A 37 -2.99 -19.11 9.11
CA LEU A 37 -2.08 -18.21 8.40
C LEU A 37 -2.52 -17.88 6.98
N LEU A 38 -2.60 -18.85 6.09
CA LEU A 38 -2.94 -18.61 4.69
C LEU A 38 -4.00 -19.62 4.30
N GLY A 39 -5.21 -19.14 4.03
CA GLY A 39 -6.33 -19.95 3.57
C GLY A 39 -6.47 -19.92 2.05
N GLY A 40 -7.32 -20.81 1.52
CA GLY A 40 -7.77 -20.76 0.13
C GLY A 40 -6.64 -20.61 -0.91
N ARG A 41 -6.70 -19.54 -1.70
CA ARG A 41 -5.73 -19.23 -2.77
C ARG A 41 -4.33 -18.87 -2.27
N LEU A 42 -4.19 -18.45 -1.00
CA LEU A 42 -2.91 -18.04 -0.43
C LEU A 42 -2.11 -19.22 0.14
N ALA A 43 -2.76 -20.32 0.53
CA ALA A 43 -2.12 -21.50 1.13
C ALA A 43 -0.96 -22.10 0.29
N PRO A 44 -1.04 -22.16 -1.06
CA PRO A 44 0.07 -22.63 -1.89
C PRO A 44 1.33 -21.77 -1.80
N LEU A 45 1.23 -20.48 -1.42
CA LEU A 45 2.39 -19.61 -1.28
C LEU A 45 3.25 -20.03 -0.09
N GLY A 46 2.63 -20.25 1.08
CA GLY A 46 3.32 -20.75 2.28
C GLY A 46 3.93 -22.13 2.03
N THR A 47 3.20 -23.03 1.37
CA THR A 47 3.72 -24.36 0.99
C THR A 47 4.98 -24.25 0.10
N CYS A 48 4.96 -23.32 -0.87
CA CYS A 48 6.11 -23.07 -1.73
C CYS A 48 7.30 -22.52 -0.93
N PHE A 49 7.04 -21.58 -0.02
CA PHE A 49 8.06 -21.03 0.88
C PHE A 49 8.71 -22.11 1.74
N HIS A 50 7.92 -22.98 2.39
CA HIS A 50 8.45 -24.08 3.20
C HIS A 50 9.35 -25.02 2.39
N ALA A 51 8.97 -25.34 1.14
CA ALA A 51 9.80 -26.16 0.25
C ALA A 51 11.12 -25.47 -0.14
N LEU A 52 11.10 -24.15 -0.36
CA LEU A 52 12.31 -23.36 -0.66
C LEU A 52 13.23 -23.25 0.56
N LEU A 53 12.66 -23.01 1.75
CA LEU A 53 13.41 -22.99 3.01
C LEU A 53 14.06 -24.34 3.29
N LYS A 54 13.33 -25.44 3.10
CA LYS A 54 13.89 -26.80 3.19
C LYS A 54 15.07 -26.99 2.24
N GLY A 55 14.89 -26.62 0.98
CA GLY A 55 15.95 -26.66 -0.02
C GLY A 55 17.19 -25.88 0.42
N PHE A 56 17.01 -24.67 0.95
CA PHE A 56 18.10 -23.85 1.48
C PHE A 56 18.85 -24.52 2.64
N LEU A 57 18.13 -25.12 3.58
CA LEU A 57 18.71 -25.84 4.73
C LEU A 57 19.50 -27.08 4.27
N ASP A 58 19.04 -27.75 3.21
CA ASP A 58 19.71 -28.89 2.57
C ASP A 58 20.87 -28.47 1.65
N GLY A 59 21.13 -27.16 1.49
CA GLY A 59 22.22 -26.61 0.68
C GLY A 59 21.89 -26.37 -0.80
N ASN A 60 20.61 -26.40 -1.18
CA ASN A 60 20.15 -26.00 -2.50
C ASN A 60 19.97 -24.47 -2.61
N HIS A 61 20.24 -23.92 -3.79
CA HIS A 61 20.13 -22.49 -4.08
C HIS A 61 19.26 -22.25 -5.31
N ASP A 62 17.94 -22.15 -5.10
CA ASP A 62 16.96 -21.97 -6.16
C ASP A 62 16.39 -20.54 -6.13
N VAL A 63 17.21 -19.59 -6.62
CA VAL A 63 16.87 -18.16 -6.63
C VAL A 63 15.72 -17.88 -7.60
N ASP A 64 15.70 -18.52 -8.77
CA ASP A 64 14.67 -18.30 -9.80
C ASP A 64 13.27 -18.66 -9.27
N ARG A 65 13.14 -19.79 -8.58
CA ARG A 65 11.86 -20.20 -7.98
C ARG A 65 11.46 -19.32 -6.80
N LEU A 66 12.42 -18.78 -6.05
CA LEU A 66 12.14 -17.80 -4.99
C LEU A 66 11.68 -16.45 -5.57
N GLU A 67 12.27 -16.01 -6.69
CA GLU A 67 11.81 -14.82 -7.41
C GLU A 67 10.40 -15.01 -7.96
N GLU A 68 10.08 -16.19 -8.50
CA GLU A 68 8.71 -16.54 -8.90
C GLU A 68 7.74 -16.48 -7.71
N LEU A 69 8.10 -17.05 -6.55
CA LEU A 69 7.29 -16.96 -5.35
C LEU A 69 7.07 -15.51 -4.93
N ARG A 70 8.14 -14.70 -4.89
CA ARG A 70 8.05 -13.28 -4.55
C ARG A 70 7.06 -12.55 -5.46
N ASN A 71 7.18 -12.73 -6.78
CA ASN A 71 6.27 -12.11 -7.74
C ASN A 71 4.81 -12.55 -7.54
N ARG A 72 4.58 -13.82 -7.19
CA ARG A 72 3.23 -14.31 -6.87
C ARG A 72 2.67 -13.66 -5.60
N VAL A 73 3.47 -13.53 -4.54
CA VAL A 73 3.03 -12.82 -3.31
C VAL A 73 2.73 -11.35 -3.61
N THR A 74 3.54 -10.69 -4.46
CA THR A 74 3.26 -9.33 -4.94
C THR A 74 1.93 -9.25 -5.68
N CYS A 75 1.64 -10.15 -6.62
CA CYS A 75 0.36 -10.14 -7.34
C CYS A 75 -0.85 -10.34 -6.43
N GLU A 76 -0.76 -11.16 -5.38
CA GLU A 76 -1.86 -11.33 -4.41
C GLU A 76 -2.03 -10.09 -3.53
N MET A 77 -0.93 -9.41 -3.17
CA MET A 77 -1.00 -8.10 -2.49
C MET A 77 -1.67 -7.05 -3.39
N GLU A 78 -1.28 -6.96 -4.67
CA GLU A 78 -1.92 -6.07 -5.65
C GLU A 78 -3.42 -6.35 -5.78
N ALA A 79 -3.83 -7.62 -5.73
CA ALA A 79 -5.25 -8.00 -5.75
C ALA A 79 -5.99 -7.54 -4.50
N ALA A 80 -5.41 -7.74 -3.32
CA ALA A 80 -5.97 -7.24 -2.07
C ALA A 80 -6.06 -5.70 -2.06
N THR A 81 -5.01 -4.99 -2.50
CA THR A 81 -5.01 -3.53 -2.64
C THR A 81 -6.10 -3.05 -3.59
N ALA A 82 -6.29 -3.71 -4.74
CA ALA A 82 -7.35 -3.33 -5.67
C ALA A 82 -8.75 -3.48 -5.05
N TYR A 83 -9.00 -4.51 -4.23
CA TYR A 83 -10.24 -4.61 -3.46
C TYR A 83 -10.36 -3.50 -2.41
N THR A 84 -9.29 -3.21 -1.67
CA THR A 84 -9.25 -2.09 -0.71
C THR A 84 -9.61 -0.77 -1.38
N ASP A 85 -9.01 -0.45 -2.52
CA ASP A 85 -9.27 0.79 -3.25
C ASP A 85 -10.75 0.91 -3.66
N VAL A 86 -11.33 -0.19 -4.16
CA VAL A 86 -12.74 -0.28 -4.54
C VAL A 86 -13.66 -0.10 -3.32
N PHE A 87 -13.37 -0.79 -2.21
CA PHE A 87 -14.17 -0.68 -1.00
C PHE A 87 -14.09 0.70 -0.36
N GLN A 88 -12.93 1.35 -0.36
CA GLN A 88 -12.80 2.74 0.07
C GLN A 88 -13.66 3.69 -0.78
N ALA A 89 -13.74 3.46 -2.11
CA ALA A 89 -14.61 4.26 -2.97
C ALA A 89 -16.10 4.07 -2.62
N TYR A 90 -16.51 2.85 -2.26
CA TYR A 90 -17.87 2.58 -1.78
C TYR A 90 -18.13 3.05 -0.34
N GLU A 91 -17.11 3.07 0.52
CA GLU A 91 -17.18 3.65 1.85
C GLU A 91 -17.46 5.14 1.76
N TYR A 92 -16.77 5.85 0.86
CA TYR A 92 -17.11 7.24 0.55
C TYR A 92 -18.59 7.40 0.19
N VAL A 93 -19.13 6.52 -0.67
CA VAL A 93 -20.55 6.54 -1.06
C VAL A 93 -21.46 6.31 0.14
N LEU A 94 -21.17 5.32 0.99
CA LEU A 94 -21.97 5.03 2.19
C LEU A 94 -21.93 6.18 3.19
N ASN A 95 -20.76 6.77 3.43
CA ASN A 95 -20.61 7.91 4.32
C ASN A 95 -21.53 9.06 3.89
N ARG A 96 -21.65 9.33 2.58
CA ARG A 96 -22.53 10.41 2.07
C ARG A 96 -24.02 10.09 2.16
N LEU A 97 -24.35 8.84 2.39
CA LEU A 97 -25.71 8.39 2.68
C LEU A 97 -25.98 8.31 4.18
N GLU A 98 -24.95 8.25 5.04
CA GLU A 98 -25.06 8.07 6.48
C GLU A 98 -26.07 9.03 7.11
N GLY A 99 -26.03 10.31 6.72
CA GLY A 99 -26.95 11.31 7.27
C GLY A 99 -28.43 10.98 7.05
N ARG A 100 -28.79 10.28 5.98
CA ARG A 100 -30.20 9.91 5.69
C ARG A 100 -30.70 8.76 6.56
N TYR A 101 -29.80 7.87 7.00
CA TYR A 101 -30.17 6.61 7.66
C TYR A 101 -29.74 6.54 9.14
N ALA A 102 -28.76 7.35 9.54
CA ALA A 102 -28.25 7.46 10.90
C ALA A 102 -28.04 8.94 11.32
N PRO A 103 -29.07 9.81 11.23
CA PRO A 103 -28.92 11.25 11.53
C PRO A 103 -28.44 11.53 12.96
N GLN A 104 -28.67 10.60 13.89
CA GLN A 104 -28.17 10.70 15.27
C GLN A 104 -26.63 10.72 15.36
N LEU A 105 -25.91 10.18 14.36
CA LEU A 105 -24.44 10.16 14.34
C LEU A 105 -23.84 11.49 13.87
N LEU A 106 -24.66 12.40 13.32
CA LEU A 106 -24.20 13.73 12.86
C LEU A 106 -24.07 14.76 13.98
N GLY A 107 -24.57 14.47 15.19
CA GLY A 107 -24.42 15.35 16.35
C GLY A 107 -24.85 16.79 16.08
N ALA A 108 -23.99 17.76 16.44
CA ALA A 108 -24.24 19.20 16.28
C ALA A 108 -24.15 19.68 14.80
N GLU A 109 -23.55 18.89 13.91
CA GLU A 109 -23.42 19.20 12.48
C GLU A 109 -24.73 18.99 11.71
N ALA A 110 -25.73 18.34 12.33
CA ALA A 110 -27.04 18.07 11.74
C ALA A 110 -27.91 19.32 11.50
N GLY A 111 -27.42 20.53 11.82
CA GLY A 111 -28.19 21.77 11.74
C GLY A 111 -27.39 23.01 11.32
N ALA A 112 -27.78 23.57 10.16
CA ALA A 112 -27.83 25.01 9.87
C ALA A 112 -26.56 25.87 10.10
N ALA A 113 -25.35 25.33 9.96
CA ALA A 113 -24.20 26.20 9.71
C ALA A 113 -24.31 26.77 8.28
N HIS A 114 -24.18 28.10 8.13
CA HIS A 114 -24.16 28.71 6.80
C HIS A 114 -22.90 28.24 6.05
N GLU A 115 -22.96 28.09 4.73
CA GLU A 115 -21.81 27.60 3.95
C GLU A 115 -20.56 28.48 4.14
N ASP A 116 -20.75 29.75 4.47
CA ASP A 116 -19.66 30.69 4.81
C ASP A 116 -18.97 30.32 6.13
N ASP A 117 -19.73 29.93 7.16
CA ASP A 117 -19.16 29.52 8.46
C ASP A 117 -18.41 28.19 8.33
N MET A 118 -18.98 27.25 7.57
CA MET A 118 -18.34 25.98 7.22
C MET A 118 -17.02 26.24 6.47
N THR A 119 -17.05 27.11 5.45
CA THR A 119 -15.85 27.48 4.68
C THR A 119 -14.79 28.08 5.59
N GLN A 120 -15.18 29.01 6.48
CA GLN A 120 -14.23 29.65 7.38
C GLN A 120 -13.58 28.62 8.33
N ARG A 121 -14.36 27.71 8.91
CA ARG A 121 -13.83 26.65 9.79
C ARG A 121 -12.85 25.73 9.06
N ILE A 122 -13.15 25.35 7.82
CA ILE A 122 -12.24 24.55 6.99
C ILE A 122 -10.95 25.33 6.70
N MET A 123 -11.06 26.61 6.35
CA MET A 123 -9.87 27.44 6.09
C MET A 123 -9.03 27.62 7.35
N ASP A 124 -9.65 27.83 8.51
CA ASP A 124 -8.95 27.94 9.80
C ASP A 124 -8.16 26.67 10.10
N TYR A 125 -8.73 25.49 9.84
CA TYR A 125 -7.99 24.22 9.93
C TYR A 125 -6.81 24.17 8.98
N ILE A 126 -6.99 24.48 7.70
CA ILE A 126 -5.91 24.43 6.70
C ILE A 126 -4.76 25.36 7.11
N THR A 127 -5.07 26.54 7.66
CA THR A 127 -4.09 27.61 7.95
C THR A 127 -3.71 27.73 9.43
N GLU A 128 -4.06 26.76 10.27
CA GLU A 128 -3.68 26.76 11.69
C GLU A 128 -2.15 26.66 11.87
N THR A 129 -1.46 26.10 10.88
CA THR A 129 0.00 26.02 10.79
C THR A 129 0.53 26.87 9.64
N ASP A 130 1.75 27.40 9.81
CA ASP A 130 2.48 28.14 8.77
C ASP A 130 3.36 27.21 7.89
N GLU A 131 3.41 25.91 8.19
CA GLU A 131 4.23 24.95 7.46
C GLU A 131 3.60 24.57 6.12
N ALA A 132 4.22 25.01 5.01
CA ALA A 132 3.69 24.81 3.65
C ALA A 132 3.41 23.35 3.29
N MET A 133 4.22 22.40 3.78
CA MET A 133 4.01 20.97 3.52
C MET A 133 2.71 20.48 4.18
N THR A 134 2.51 20.84 5.45
CA THR A 134 1.34 20.50 6.25
C THR A 134 0.08 21.18 5.72
N ILE A 135 0.17 22.44 5.29
CA ILE A 135 -0.92 23.15 4.60
C ILE A 135 -1.33 22.36 3.33
N ASN A 136 -0.37 21.98 2.49
CA ASN A 136 -0.66 21.25 1.26
C ASN A 136 -1.28 19.88 1.52
N GLU A 137 -0.88 19.20 2.58
CA GLU A 137 -1.48 17.94 3.02
C GLU A 137 -2.93 18.15 3.48
N ARG A 138 -3.18 19.13 4.34
CA ARG A 138 -4.53 19.48 4.80
C ARG A 138 -5.45 19.88 3.64
N ILE A 139 -4.95 20.60 2.64
CA ILE A 139 -5.70 20.89 1.40
C ILE A 139 -6.13 19.60 0.71
N ARG A 140 -5.21 18.64 0.51
CA ARG A 140 -5.53 17.36 -0.14
C ARG A 140 -6.56 16.55 0.64
N LEU A 141 -6.42 16.47 1.97
CA LEU A 141 -7.39 15.80 2.84
C LEU A 141 -8.79 16.42 2.73
N VAL A 142 -8.88 17.75 2.80
CA VAL A 142 -10.14 18.49 2.64
C VAL A 142 -10.74 18.25 1.26
N LEU A 143 -9.95 18.32 0.18
CA LEU A 143 -10.44 18.04 -1.18
C LEU A 143 -11.05 16.65 -1.29
N GLY A 144 -10.45 15.65 -0.65
CA GLY A 144 -10.98 14.29 -0.59
C GLY A 144 -12.34 14.19 0.09
N GLN A 145 -12.68 15.12 0.99
CA GLN A 145 -13.95 15.13 1.71
C GLN A 145 -15.01 16.07 1.15
N LEU A 146 -14.67 17.00 0.25
CA LEU A 146 -15.67 17.93 -0.28
C LEU A 146 -16.67 17.25 -1.24
N PRO A 147 -17.94 17.70 -1.25
CA PRO A 147 -18.92 17.24 -2.24
C PRO A 147 -18.48 17.58 -3.67
N VAL A 148 -18.44 16.57 -4.55
CA VAL A 148 -18.09 16.79 -5.95
C VAL A 148 -19.35 17.06 -6.79
N ARG A 149 -19.51 18.31 -7.22
CA ARG A 149 -20.64 18.80 -8.03
C ARG A 149 -20.18 19.52 -9.29
N MET A 150 -19.33 18.86 -10.07
CA MET A 150 -18.77 19.43 -11.30
C MET A 150 -19.01 18.55 -12.54
N THR A 151 -18.74 19.12 -13.72
CA THR A 151 -18.79 18.40 -15.00
C THR A 151 -17.50 17.59 -15.21
N LYS A 152 -17.57 16.55 -16.06
CA LYS A 152 -16.37 15.78 -16.47
C LYS A 152 -15.26 16.69 -17.04
N HIS A 153 -15.64 17.68 -17.85
CA HIS A 153 -14.70 18.64 -18.42
C HIS A 153 -13.99 19.48 -17.35
N LYS A 154 -14.73 19.99 -16.36
CA LYS A 154 -14.10 20.76 -15.27
C LYS A 154 -13.17 19.87 -14.43
N PHE A 155 -13.57 18.63 -14.16
CA PHE A 155 -12.73 17.65 -13.48
C PHE A 155 -11.42 17.39 -14.24
N PHE A 156 -11.48 17.06 -15.54
CA PHE A 156 -10.26 16.82 -16.34
C PHE A 156 -9.34 18.05 -16.41
N SER A 157 -9.91 19.25 -16.48
CA SER A 157 -9.12 20.49 -16.41
C SER A 157 -8.37 20.67 -15.08
N LEU A 158 -8.97 20.27 -13.95
CA LEU A 158 -8.26 20.31 -12.65
C LEU A 158 -7.15 19.27 -12.58
N VAL A 159 -7.38 18.08 -13.14
CA VAL A 159 -6.34 17.03 -13.24
C VAL A 159 -5.19 17.49 -14.13
N GLU A 160 -5.47 18.11 -15.27
CA GLU A 160 -4.44 18.69 -16.15
C GLU A 160 -3.61 19.76 -15.44
N GLU A 161 -4.26 20.64 -14.67
CA GLU A 161 -3.58 21.67 -13.88
C GLU A 161 -2.65 21.06 -12.82
N GLY A 162 -3.14 20.11 -12.02
CA GLY A 162 -2.33 19.44 -11.00
C GLY A 162 -1.18 18.60 -11.56
N MET A 163 -1.32 18.10 -12.78
CA MET A 163 -0.28 17.34 -13.46
C MET A 163 0.75 18.21 -14.17
N SER A 164 0.51 19.52 -14.29
CA SER A 164 1.41 20.47 -14.95
C SER A 164 2.80 20.53 -14.29
N VAL A 165 2.89 20.24 -12.98
CA VAL A 165 4.14 20.24 -12.20
C VAL A 165 5.16 19.21 -12.70
N TYR A 166 4.72 18.18 -13.42
CA TYR A 166 5.61 17.16 -13.99
C TYR A 166 6.27 17.59 -15.30
N LYS A 167 5.84 18.72 -15.89
CA LYS A 167 6.46 19.26 -17.10
C LYS A 167 7.89 19.72 -16.81
N GLY A 168 8.86 19.19 -17.57
CA GLY A 168 10.28 19.41 -17.34
C GLY A 168 10.89 18.53 -16.23
N GLY A 169 10.07 17.73 -15.55
CA GLY A 169 10.49 16.74 -14.56
C GLY A 169 10.95 15.41 -15.19
N SER A 170 11.16 14.40 -14.34
CA SER A 170 11.54 13.05 -14.79
C SER A 170 10.33 12.28 -15.33
N ARG A 171 10.57 11.47 -16.37
CA ARG A 171 9.54 10.61 -16.95
C ARG A 171 9.08 9.51 -15.98
N GLU A 172 9.96 9.06 -15.10
CA GLU A 172 9.63 8.13 -14.01
C GLU A 172 8.62 8.74 -13.05
N GLY A 173 8.86 9.97 -12.56
CA GLY A 173 7.93 10.64 -11.65
C GLY A 173 6.54 10.87 -12.25
N LEU A 174 6.46 11.17 -13.56
CA LEU A 174 5.17 11.23 -14.26
C LEU A 174 4.48 9.87 -14.30
N LYS A 175 5.20 8.80 -14.64
CA LYS A 175 4.65 7.44 -14.68
C LYS A 175 4.13 7.00 -13.32
N ASP A 176 4.88 7.28 -12.25
CA ASP A 176 4.49 6.96 -10.89
C ASP A 176 3.20 7.68 -10.50
N MET A 177 3.09 8.98 -10.80
CA MET A 177 1.86 9.71 -10.53
C MET A 177 0.68 9.22 -11.38
N ILE A 178 0.88 8.95 -12.67
CA ILE A 178 -0.17 8.36 -13.52
C ILE A 178 -0.62 7.00 -12.97
N TYR A 179 0.32 6.18 -12.46
CA TYR A 179 0.00 4.92 -11.82
C TYR A 179 -0.86 5.12 -10.57
N ILE A 180 -0.51 6.08 -9.70
CA ILE A 180 -1.30 6.44 -8.51
C ILE A 180 -2.72 6.87 -8.94
N LEU A 181 -2.84 7.79 -9.91
CA LEU A 181 -4.14 8.25 -10.39
C LEU A 181 -4.98 7.11 -10.98
N ARG A 182 -4.36 6.14 -11.68
CA ARG A 182 -5.07 4.94 -12.17
C ARG A 182 -5.54 4.03 -11.03
N SER A 183 -4.76 3.89 -9.95
CA SER A 183 -5.17 3.11 -8.78
C SER A 183 -6.39 3.72 -8.12
N GLU A 184 -6.32 5.02 -7.82
CA GLU A 184 -7.41 5.77 -7.16
C GLU A 184 -8.65 5.91 -8.03
N ALA A 185 -8.46 5.88 -9.34
CA ALA A 185 -9.53 5.83 -10.32
C ALA A 185 -10.18 4.45 -10.50
N LEU A 186 -9.68 3.43 -9.78
CA LEU A 186 -10.09 2.03 -9.88
C LEU A 186 -9.86 1.44 -11.29
N LEU A 187 -8.86 1.95 -12.03
CA LEU A 187 -8.51 1.51 -13.38
C LEU A 187 -7.49 0.36 -13.37
N ASN A 188 -6.70 0.24 -12.30
CA ASN A 188 -5.75 -0.84 -12.11
C ASN A 188 -6.47 -2.09 -11.57
N THR A 189 -7.19 -2.79 -12.45
CA THR A 189 -7.85 -4.05 -12.09
C THR A 189 -6.92 -5.24 -12.37
N PRO A 190 -6.59 -6.09 -11.38
CA PRO A 190 -5.92 -7.36 -11.62
C PRO A 190 -6.69 -8.20 -12.63
N LYS A 191 -5.95 -9.01 -13.41
CA LYS A 191 -6.54 -9.85 -14.47
C LYS A 191 -7.54 -10.89 -13.95
N ASP A 192 -7.41 -11.31 -12.70
CA ASP A 192 -8.25 -12.32 -12.05
C ASP A 192 -8.61 -11.87 -10.63
N MET A 193 -9.63 -11.02 -10.54
CA MET A 193 -10.18 -10.51 -9.28
C MET A 193 -11.02 -11.54 -8.51
N VAL A 194 -11.54 -12.59 -9.16
CA VAL A 194 -12.60 -13.43 -8.56
C VAL A 194 -12.04 -14.65 -7.85
N THR A 195 -11.14 -15.38 -8.51
CA THR A 195 -10.65 -16.67 -8.00
C THR A 195 -9.96 -16.47 -6.65
N GLY A 196 -10.31 -17.23 -5.62
CA GLY A 196 -9.72 -17.09 -4.28
C GLY A 196 -10.14 -15.86 -3.46
N TYR A 197 -10.90 -14.94 -4.06
CA TYR A 197 -11.48 -13.77 -3.42
C TYR A 197 -13.01 -13.78 -3.56
N GLU A 198 -13.62 -14.96 -3.66
CA GLU A 198 -15.04 -15.13 -4.00
C GLU A 198 -15.95 -14.40 -3.02
N GLN A 199 -15.60 -14.38 -1.72
CA GLN A 199 -16.35 -13.66 -0.70
C GLN A 199 -16.28 -12.14 -0.93
N LEU A 200 -15.09 -11.57 -1.11
CA LEU A 200 -14.92 -10.14 -1.40
C LEU A 200 -15.59 -9.74 -2.71
N HIS A 201 -15.52 -10.61 -3.72
CA HIS A 201 -16.21 -10.40 -4.98
C HIS A 201 -17.74 -10.40 -4.82
N SER A 202 -18.29 -11.36 -4.07
CA SER A 202 -19.72 -11.42 -3.77
C SER A 202 -20.19 -10.14 -3.09
N ILE A 203 -19.43 -9.66 -2.09
CA ILE A 203 -19.72 -8.41 -1.40
C ILE A 203 -19.72 -7.25 -2.41
N LEU A 204 -18.68 -7.16 -3.24
CA LEU A 204 -18.56 -6.10 -4.24
C LEU A 204 -19.75 -6.08 -5.23
N GLU A 205 -20.25 -7.25 -5.65
CA GLU A 205 -21.41 -7.31 -6.54
C GLU A 205 -22.70 -6.79 -5.85
N GLU A 206 -22.84 -6.97 -4.54
CA GLU A 206 -23.95 -6.36 -3.78
C GLU A 206 -23.87 -4.82 -3.79
N PHE A 207 -22.66 -4.26 -3.64
CA PHE A 207 -22.43 -2.82 -3.77
C PHE A 207 -22.74 -2.31 -5.18
N LYS A 208 -22.25 -2.98 -6.22
CA LYS A 208 -22.54 -2.59 -7.62
C LYS A 208 -24.03 -2.64 -7.95
N GLY A 209 -24.77 -3.59 -7.37
CA GLY A 209 -26.20 -3.77 -7.59
C GLY A 209 -27.12 -2.85 -6.78
N ALA A 210 -26.59 -2.08 -5.83
CA ALA A 210 -27.41 -1.28 -4.91
C ALA A 210 -28.01 -0.02 -5.55
N ASP A 211 -29.27 0.29 -5.22
CA ASP A 211 -29.89 1.57 -5.60
C ASP A 211 -29.60 2.66 -4.56
N TYR A 212 -28.48 3.34 -4.70
CA TYR A 212 -28.08 4.44 -3.80
C TYR A 212 -29.02 5.65 -3.78
N LYS A 213 -30.01 5.75 -4.67
CA LYS A 213 -30.99 6.85 -4.64
C LYS A 213 -32.21 6.50 -3.80
N GLY A 214 -32.69 5.26 -3.93
CA GLY A 214 -33.91 4.75 -3.28
C GLY A 214 -33.64 3.71 -2.20
N MET A 215 -32.40 3.61 -1.70
CA MET A 215 -31.99 2.59 -0.74
C MET A 215 -32.86 2.60 0.53
N GLU A 216 -33.29 1.42 0.96
CA GLU A 216 -34.01 1.24 2.22
C GLU A 216 -33.05 1.21 3.42
N PRO A 217 -33.47 1.64 4.63
CA PRO A 217 -32.60 1.65 5.82
C PRO A 217 -32.03 0.27 6.19
N GLU A 218 -32.74 -0.81 5.87
CA GLU A 218 -32.25 -2.18 6.08
C GLU A 218 -31.11 -2.54 5.12
N GLN A 219 -31.22 -2.13 3.86
CA GLN A 219 -30.18 -2.34 2.85
C GLN A 219 -28.93 -1.52 3.19
N PHE A 220 -29.09 -0.28 3.67
CA PHE A 220 -27.98 0.54 4.15
C PHE A 220 -27.21 -0.16 5.28
N ARG A 221 -27.92 -0.60 6.33
CA ARG A 221 -27.30 -1.33 7.46
C ARG A 221 -26.60 -2.61 7.02
N HIS A 222 -27.20 -3.35 6.07
CA HIS A 222 -26.60 -4.54 5.50
C HIS A 222 -25.29 -4.23 4.77
N LEU A 223 -25.27 -3.24 3.88
CA LEU A 223 -24.05 -2.84 3.17
C LEU A 223 -22.96 -2.31 4.11
N THR A 224 -23.32 -1.56 5.16
CA THR A 224 -22.36 -1.16 6.19
C THR A 224 -21.73 -2.37 6.90
N GLN A 225 -22.53 -3.39 7.24
CA GLN A 225 -21.99 -4.63 7.81
C GLN A 225 -21.08 -5.37 6.82
N GLN A 226 -21.48 -5.47 5.56
CA GLN A 226 -20.65 -6.09 4.51
C GLN A 226 -19.33 -5.32 4.30
N MET A 227 -19.33 -3.99 4.43
CA MET A 227 -18.11 -3.18 4.40
C MET A 227 -17.16 -3.56 5.55
N THR A 228 -17.69 -3.69 6.77
CA THR A 228 -16.90 -4.13 7.94
C THR A 228 -16.33 -5.54 7.72
N ASP A 229 -17.13 -6.46 7.18
CA ASP A 229 -16.69 -7.83 6.90
C ASP A 229 -15.58 -7.86 5.83
N ALA A 230 -15.73 -7.09 4.75
CA ALA A 230 -14.72 -6.93 3.71
C ALA A 230 -13.41 -6.32 4.25
N GLY A 231 -13.52 -5.27 5.07
CA GLY A 231 -12.37 -4.63 5.72
C GLY A 231 -11.59 -5.60 6.62
N ARG A 232 -12.30 -6.43 7.39
CA ARG A 232 -11.66 -7.48 8.22
C ARG A 232 -10.91 -8.51 7.37
N ILE A 233 -11.54 -9.02 6.31
CA ILE A 233 -10.90 -10.01 5.41
C ILE A 233 -9.64 -9.42 4.79
N LEU A 234 -9.72 -8.19 4.26
CA LEU A 234 -8.58 -7.51 3.64
C LEU A 234 -7.45 -7.24 4.64
N MET A 235 -7.78 -6.76 5.84
CA MET A 235 -6.81 -6.52 6.90
C MET A 235 -6.06 -7.81 7.27
N GLU A 236 -6.78 -8.91 7.46
CA GLU A 236 -6.18 -10.20 7.78
C GLU A 236 -5.27 -10.69 6.63
N ASP A 237 -5.78 -10.72 5.40
CA ASP A 237 -5.04 -11.27 4.25
C ASP A 237 -3.81 -10.42 3.89
N THR A 238 -3.92 -9.09 3.94
CA THR A 238 -2.78 -8.20 3.70
C THR A 238 -1.72 -8.35 4.79
N ALA A 239 -2.10 -8.47 6.07
CA ALA A 239 -1.15 -8.74 7.15
C ALA A 239 -0.40 -10.06 6.95
N ARG A 240 -1.11 -11.12 6.54
CA ARG A 240 -0.52 -12.44 6.27
C ARG A 240 0.42 -12.42 5.07
N LEU A 241 0.07 -11.68 4.01
CA LEU A 241 0.92 -11.48 2.83
C LEU A 241 2.18 -10.65 3.15
N MET A 242 2.06 -9.63 4.01
CA MET A 242 3.20 -8.85 4.50
C MET A 242 4.20 -9.74 5.25
N LEU A 243 3.73 -10.54 6.20
CA LEU A 243 4.56 -11.48 6.96
C LEU A 243 5.28 -12.47 6.03
N LEU A 244 4.56 -13.06 5.07
CA LEU A 244 5.18 -13.97 4.11
C LEU A 244 6.22 -13.27 3.23
N MET A 245 5.94 -12.05 2.77
CA MET A 245 6.86 -11.29 1.93
C MET A 245 8.17 -10.97 2.67
N GLU A 246 8.11 -10.65 3.96
CA GLU A 246 9.31 -10.43 4.78
C GLU A 246 10.18 -11.69 4.87
N LEU A 247 9.56 -12.85 5.11
CA LEU A 247 10.26 -14.15 5.11
C LEU A 247 10.88 -14.47 3.75
N VAL A 248 10.14 -14.23 2.66
CA VAL A 248 10.61 -14.42 1.29
C VAL A 248 11.82 -13.51 1.02
N ASN A 249 11.74 -12.22 1.40
CA ASN A 249 12.81 -11.27 1.19
C ASN A 249 14.07 -11.65 1.98
N ASP A 250 13.94 -12.08 3.24
CA ASP A 250 15.08 -12.52 4.04
C ASP A 250 15.75 -13.76 3.44
N LEU A 251 14.96 -14.76 3.05
CA LEU A 251 15.49 -15.93 2.36
C LEU A 251 16.17 -15.54 1.04
N TYR A 252 15.66 -14.52 0.34
CA TYR A 252 16.25 -14.00 -0.90
C TYR A 252 17.63 -13.42 -0.63
N VAL A 253 17.76 -12.54 0.37
CA VAL A 253 19.04 -11.99 0.81
C VAL A 253 20.02 -13.13 1.09
N LEU A 254 19.62 -14.12 1.89
CA LEU A 254 20.47 -15.27 2.21
C LEU A 254 20.96 -16.00 0.96
N LEU A 255 20.08 -16.30 -0.01
CA LEU A 255 20.46 -17.02 -1.21
C LEU A 255 21.47 -16.25 -2.08
N ILE A 256 21.37 -14.92 -2.15
CA ILE A 256 22.24 -14.12 -3.02
C ILE A 256 23.53 -13.67 -2.34
N SER A 257 23.57 -13.59 -1.00
CA SER A 257 24.73 -13.07 -0.25
C SER A 257 25.55 -14.13 0.49
N ARG A 258 25.11 -15.40 0.56
CA ARG A 258 25.78 -16.45 1.37
C ARG A 258 27.24 -16.70 0.99
N ASP A 259 27.58 -16.57 -0.29
CA ASP A 259 28.97 -16.72 -0.77
C ASP A 259 29.92 -15.61 -0.30
N CYS A 260 29.36 -14.49 0.17
CA CYS A 260 30.09 -13.36 0.75
C CYS A 260 30.04 -13.34 2.29
N ALA A 261 29.21 -14.18 2.90
CA ALA A 261 28.93 -14.14 4.32
C ALA A 261 30.06 -14.74 5.16
N MET A 262 30.43 -14.03 6.22
CA MET A 262 31.24 -14.54 7.32
C MET A 262 30.38 -14.60 8.57
N MET A 263 29.93 -15.81 8.92
CA MET A 263 29.15 -16.11 10.12
C MET A 263 29.89 -17.12 10.99
N GLU A 264 29.76 -17.00 12.32
CA GLU A 264 30.29 -18.01 13.22
C GLU A 264 29.53 -19.34 13.06
N VAL A 265 30.26 -20.45 12.95
CA VAL A 265 29.65 -21.78 12.72
C VAL A 265 28.62 -22.13 13.80
N SER A 266 28.90 -21.81 15.06
CA SER A 266 27.98 -22.03 16.18
C SER A 266 26.70 -21.19 16.11
N GLU A 267 26.79 -20.00 15.52
CA GLU A 267 25.64 -19.13 15.31
C GLU A 267 24.78 -19.64 14.16
N GLU A 268 25.41 -19.97 13.03
CA GLU A 268 24.73 -20.55 11.88
C GLU A 268 24.02 -21.86 12.25
N GLN A 269 24.67 -22.72 13.04
CA GLN A 269 24.06 -23.96 13.56
C GLN A 269 22.82 -23.68 14.42
N ARG A 270 22.84 -22.62 15.23
CA ARG A 270 21.70 -22.24 16.07
C ARG A 270 20.54 -21.73 15.25
N LEU A 271 20.79 -20.84 14.29
CA LEU A 271 19.77 -20.32 13.37
C LEU A 271 19.15 -21.44 12.55
N ASN A 272 19.98 -22.33 12.00
CA ASN A 272 19.52 -23.53 11.29
C ASN A 272 18.68 -24.45 12.18
N ALA A 273 19.04 -24.63 13.45
CA ALA A 273 18.27 -25.45 14.37
C ALA A 273 16.87 -24.87 14.63
N ILE A 274 16.76 -23.54 14.80
CA ILE A 274 15.47 -22.85 14.93
C ILE A 274 14.63 -23.07 13.67
N LEU A 275 15.18 -22.72 12.49
CA LEU A 275 14.46 -22.83 11.22
C LEU A 275 14.02 -24.26 10.91
N SER A 276 14.91 -25.25 11.12
CA SER A 276 14.61 -26.66 10.86
C SER A 276 13.53 -27.19 11.80
N THR A 277 13.57 -26.81 13.08
CA THR A 277 12.56 -27.25 14.06
C THR A 277 11.20 -26.63 13.76
N VAL A 278 11.15 -25.33 13.45
CA VAL A 278 9.88 -24.68 13.09
C VAL A 278 9.33 -25.25 11.78
N LEU A 279 10.18 -25.50 10.79
CA LEU A 279 9.79 -26.15 9.54
C LEU A 279 9.20 -27.54 9.77
N SER A 280 9.81 -28.36 10.65
CA SER A 280 9.26 -29.69 10.95
C SER A 280 7.89 -29.61 11.62
N LEU A 281 7.64 -28.59 12.46
CA LEU A 281 6.32 -28.38 13.04
C LEU A 281 5.26 -28.09 11.97
N PHE A 282 5.57 -27.25 10.98
CA PHE A 282 4.70 -27.02 9.82
C PHE A 282 4.46 -28.31 9.00
N GLU A 283 5.50 -29.11 8.76
CA GLU A 283 5.38 -30.38 8.02
C GLU A 283 4.54 -31.43 8.78
N GLU A 284 4.61 -31.45 10.11
CA GLU A 284 3.82 -32.35 10.95
C GLU A 284 2.33 -32.00 11.00
N GLY A 285 1.96 -30.74 10.72
CA GLY A 285 0.58 -30.28 10.58
C GLY A 285 -0.28 -30.42 11.83
N LYS A 286 0.33 -30.66 12.99
CA LYS A 286 -0.31 -30.69 14.30
C LYS A 286 0.10 -29.39 14.95
N ASN A 287 -0.85 -28.50 15.27
CA ASN A 287 -0.65 -27.23 15.99
C ASN A 287 0.00 -27.47 17.38
N GLN A 288 1.26 -27.89 17.37
CA GLN A 288 2.04 -28.25 18.52
C GLN A 288 2.76 -27.00 19.02
N PRO A 289 2.88 -26.83 20.34
CA PRO A 289 3.68 -25.74 20.89
C PRO A 289 5.12 -25.88 20.42
N ILE A 290 5.79 -24.74 20.23
CA ILE A 290 7.20 -24.73 19.88
C ILE A 290 8.00 -25.35 21.04
N PRO A 291 8.94 -26.28 20.79
CA PRO A 291 9.72 -26.92 21.84
C PRO A 291 10.54 -25.92 22.66
N GLU A 292 10.63 -26.15 23.99
CA GLU A 292 11.41 -25.31 24.91
C GLU A 292 12.87 -25.14 24.45
N THR A 293 13.46 -26.15 23.80
CA THR A 293 14.82 -26.08 23.26
C THR A 293 15.02 -24.96 22.22
N VAL A 294 13.97 -24.63 21.45
CA VAL A 294 13.98 -23.51 20.49
C VAL A 294 13.80 -22.20 21.24
N THR A 295 12.84 -22.13 22.15
CA THR A 295 12.57 -20.93 22.97
C THR A 295 13.78 -20.53 23.82
N ASP A 296 14.46 -21.49 24.43
CA ASP A 296 15.70 -21.29 25.21
C ASP A 296 16.89 -20.82 24.35
N SER A 297 16.80 -20.98 23.03
CA SER A 297 17.80 -20.49 22.10
C SER A 297 17.62 -19.00 21.75
N LEU A 298 16.41 -18.43 21.93
CA LEU A 298 16.09 -17.05 21.57
C LEU A 298 16.90 -15.99 22.33
N PRO A 299 17.16 -16.10 23.65
CA PRO A 299 18.00 -15.12 24.36
C PRO A 299 19.41 -14.96 23.79
N HIS A 300 19.92 -15.96 23.06
CA HIS A 300 21.23 -15.89 22.41
C HIS A 300 21.24 -15.04 21.13
N LEU A 301 20.05 -14.65 20.64
CA LEU A 301 19.87 -13.77 19.48
C LEU A 301 19.60 -12.32 19.89
N GLU A 302 19.38 -12.04 21.18
CA GLU A 302 19.12 -10.70 21.70
C GLU A 302 20.28 -9.75 21.38
N GLY A 303 19.97 -8.55 20.86
CA GLY A 303 20.97 -7.53 20.49
C GLY A 303 21.72 -7.81 19.18
N LYS A 304 21.63 -9.04 18.63
CA LYS A 304 22.33 -9.40 17.39
C LYS A 304 21.72 -8.76 16.17
N GLN A 305 20.39 -8.72 16.10
CA GLN A 305 19.68 -8.10 14.99
C GLN A 305 20.07 -6.62 14.85
N GLU A 306 20.10 -5.89 15.96
CA GLU A 306 20.49 -4.48 16.04
C GLU A 306 21.97 -4.31 15.67
N THR A 307 22.85 -5.17 16.21
CA THR A 307 24.29 -5.13 15.90
C THR A 307 24.55 -5.31 14.40
N TYR A 308 23.92 -6.29 13.75
CA TYR A 308 24.10 -6.52 12.31
C TYR A 308 23.44 -5.43 11.47
N PHE A 309 22.31 -4.89 11.92
CA PHE A 309 21.66 -3.76 11.27
C PHE A 309 22.53 -2.50 11.31
N GLU A 310 23.14 -2.18 12.45
CA GLU A 310 24.08 -1.06 12.57
C GLU A 310 25.30 -1.24 11.64
N GLN A 311 25.85 -2.46 11.56
CA GLN A 311 26.95 -2.78 10.64
C GLN A 311 26.56 -2.62 9.18
N TRP A 312 25.35 -3.04 8.82
CA TRP A 312 24.77 -2.85 7.50
C TRP A 312 24.66 -1.35 7.15
N MET A 313 24.09 -0.57 8.07
CA MET A 313 23.87 0.87 7.90
C MET A 313 25.17 1.68 7.86
N GLN A 314 26.22 1.25 8.57
CA GLN A 314 27.49 1.99 8.68
C GLN A 314 28.17 2.24 7.33
N ASP A 315 27.96 1.34 6.36
CA ASP A 315 28.53 1.44 5.02
C ASP A 315 27.50 1.80 3.94
N GLY A 316 26.27 2.16 4.31
CA GLY A 316 25.12 2.36 3.42
C GLY A 316 25.42 3.20 2.17
N LEU A 317 24.74 2.88 1.07
CA LEU A 317 24.95 3.55 -0.21
C LEU A 317 24.13 4.84 -0.30
N CYS A 318 24.73 5.90 -0.85
CA CYS A 318 23.93 7.07 -1.27
C CYS A 318 23.16 6.75 -2.56
N ALA A 319 22.13 7.54 -2.87
CA ALA A 319 21.29 7.33 -4.06
C ALA A 319 22.09 7.23 -5.37
N ARG A 320 23.18 8.00 -5.50
CA ARG A 320 24.06 7.94 -6.66
C ARG A 320 24.84 6.63 -6.74
N GLU A 321 25.44 6.18 -5.64
CA GLU A 321 26.17 4.91 -5.58
C GLU A 321 25.22 3.74 -5.90
N LEU A 322 23.99 3.76 -5.39
CA LEU A 322 22.99 2.73 -5.66
C LEU A 322 22.65 2.63 -7.16
N GLN A 323 22.51 3.77 -7.85
CA GLN A 323 22.28 3.81 -9.30
C GLN A 323 23.49 3.35 -10.13
N GLU A 324 24.71 3.59 -9.64
CA GLU A 324 25.93 3.08 -10.26
C GLU A 324 26.02 1.54 -10.10
N MET A 325 25.65 1.00 -8.95
CA MET A 325 25.61 -0.45 -8.68
C MET A 325 24.55 -1.17 -9.53
N LYS A 326 23.40 -0.55 -9.79
CA LYS A 326 22.33 -1.08 -10.66
C LYS A 326 22.84 -1.48 -12.06
N LYS A 327 23.86 -0.79 -12.58
CA LYS A 327 24.43 -1.02 -13.93
C LYS A 327 25.55 -2.06 -13.95
N GLN A 328 25.99 -2.54 -12.80
CA GLN A 328 27.08 -3.50 -12.66
C GLN A 328 26.55 -4.94 -12.53
N GLU A 329 27.45 -5.92 -12.59
CA GLU A 329 27.16 -7.35 -12.43
C GLU A 329 27.93 -7.93 -11.23
N GLY A 330 27.58 -9.14 -10.81
CA GLY A 330 28.22 -9.82 -9.67
C GLY A 330 27.85 -9.20 -8.32
N ASP A 331 28.82 -9.09 -7.40
CA ASP A 331 28.59 -8.63 -6.01
C ASP A 331 27.96 -7.24 -5.92
N ALA A 332 28.26 -6.34 -6.86
CA ALA A 332 27.66 -5.01 -6.94
C ALA A 332 26.14 -5.08 -7.20
N LYS A 333 25.72 -5.95 -8.13
CA LYS A 333 24.30 -6.18 -8.45
C LYS A 333 23.56 -6.84 -7.29
N LYS A 334 24.21 -7.81 -6.63
CA LYS A 334 23.69 -8.43 -5.41
C LYS A 334 23.46 -7.38 -4.33
N LEU A 335 24.41 -6.48 -4.10
CA LEU A 335 24.28 -5.41 -3.10
C LEU A 335 23.12 -4.47 -3.44
N TYR A 336 22.98 -4.10 -4.72
CA TYR A 336 21.82 -3.32 -5.19
C TYR A 336 20.49 -4.02 -4.86
N GLN A 337 20.36 -5.33 -5.13
CA GLN A 337 19.14 -6.08 -4.81
C GLN A 337 18.91 -6.19 -3.30
N VAL A 338 19.97 -6.42 -2.51
CA VAL A 338 19.87 -6.46 -1.03
C VAL A 338 19.39 -5.13 -0.45
N GLU A 339 19.89 -3.99 -0.96
CA GLU A 339 19.41 -2.66 -0.55
C GLU A 339 17.90 -2.49 -0.81
N LEU A 340 17.39 -3.01 -1.93
CA LEU A 340 15.95 -2.96 -2.22
C LEU A 340 15.15 -3.91 -1.32
N LEU A 341 15.64 -5.12 -1.09
CA LEU A 341 15.01 -6.14 -0.24
C LEU A 341 14.96 -5.73 1.24
N LEU A 342 15.95 -4.97 1.70
CA LEU A 342 16.05 -4.45 3.07
C LEU A 342 15.54 -3.01 3.20
N SER A 343 14.96 -2.45 2.14
CA SER A 343 14.36 -1.12 2.17
C SER A 343 13.09 -1.09 3.02
N GLY A 344 12.58 0.11 3.31
CA GLY A 344 11.31 0.29 4.01
C GLY A 344 10.06 -0.19 3.25
N SER A 345 10.21 -0.70 2.02
CA SER A 345 9.12 -1.26 1.22
C SER A 345 9.39 -2.72 0.86
N SER A 346 8.72 -3.64 1.56
CA SER A 346 8.88 -5.10 1.37
C SER A 346 8.54 -5.56 -0.05
N PHE A 347 7.70 -4.82 -0.78
CA PHE A 347 7.24 -5.15 -2.12
C PHE A 347 8.02 -4.44 -3.25
N MET A 348 9.12 -3.74 -2.92
CA MET A 348 9.94 -3.02 -3.89
C MET A 348 10.34 -3.91 -5.09
N SER A 349 10.21 -3.41 -6.32
CA SER A 349 10.62 -4.16 -7.50
C SER A 349 12.13 -4.26 -7.59
N LEU A 350 12.67 -5.48 -7.73
CA LEU A 350 14.12 -5.73 -7.82
C LEU A 350 14.69 -5.41 -9.21
N ASN A 351 13.82 -5.24 -10.22
CA ASN A 351 14.18 -4.97 -11.61
C ASN A 351 13.35 -3.77 -12.13
N PRO A 352 13.69 -2.52 -11.81
CA PRO A 352 12.92 -1.38 -12.26
C PRO A 352 13.03 -1.13 -13.77
N SER A 353 11.93 -0.68 -14.36
CA SER A 353 11.69 -0.48 -15.80
C SER A 353 12.73 0.38 -16.52
N GLY A 354 13.71 -0.25 -17.18
CA GLY A 354 14.39 0.22 -18.40
C GLY A 354 15.15 1.58 -18.39
N PRO A 355 15.85 1.91 -19.49
CA PRO A 355 16.68 3.12 -19.64
C PRO A 355 15.88 4.44 -19.81
N GLU A 356 14.58 4.46 -19.51
CA GLU A 356 13.71 5.64 -19.70
C GLU A 356 13.75 6.65 -18.52
N ALA A 357 14.41 6.31 -17.42
CA ALA A 357 14.46 7.13 -16.20
C ALA A 357 15.15 8.51 -16.40
N ASP A 358 16.09 8.62 -17.35
CA ASP A 358 16.86 9.83 -17.60
C ASP A 358 16.19 10.79 -18.62
N GLN A 359 14.97 10.49 -19.09
CA GLN A 359 14.25 11.35 -20.04
C GLN A 359 13.42 12.42 -19.32
N THR A 360 13.48 13.65 -19.82
CA THR A 360 12.64 14.75 -19.34
C THR A 360 11.26 14.71 -20.00
N VAL A 361 10.23 15.09 -19.23
CA VAL A 361 8.86 15.17 -19.71
C VAL A 361 8.65 16.48 -20.46
N ASP A 362 8.32 16.41 -21.75
CA ASP A 362 7.86 17.56 -22.52
C ASP A 362 6.33 17.69 -22.52
N SER A 363 5.82 18.80 -23.07
CA SER A 363 4.37 19.06 -23.12
C SER A 363 3.59 18.01 -23.92
N ALA A 364 4.21 17.38 -24.93
CA ALA A 364 3.54 16.41 -25.79
C ALA A 364 3.44 15.04 -25.10
N VAL A 365 4.49 14.63 -24.38
CA VAL A 365 4.49 13.42 -23.55
C VAL A 365 3.45 13.54 -22.44
N LEU A 366 3.46 14.64 -21.68
CA LEU A 366 2.47 14.87 -20.61
C LEU A 366 1.04 14.81 -21.16
N LYS A 367 0.78 15.54 -22.25
CA LYS A 367 -0.54 15.56 -22.88
C LYS A 367 -0.97 14.17 -23.36
N GLY A 368 -0.07 13.41 -23.99
CA GLY A 368 -0.38 12.06 -24.46
C GLY A 368 -0.78 11.11 -23.34
N GLU A 369 -0.08 11.13 -22.20
CA GLU A 369 -0.44 10.32 -21.03
C GLU A 369 -1.77 10.75 -20.39
N LEU A 370 -2.03 12.07 -20.33
CA LEU A 370 -3.30 12.60 -19.83
C LEU A 370 -4.48 12.26 -20.74
N ASP A 371 -4.32 12.36 -22.06
CA ASP A 371 -5.36 12.01 -23.03
C ASP A 371 -5.74 10.53 -22.87
N LEU A 372 -4.76 9.63 -22.71
CA LEU A 372 -5.00 8.20 -22.44
C LEU A 372 -5.74 7.98 -21.11
N LEU A 373 -5.30 8.65 -20.03
CA LEU A 373 -5.95 8.56 -18.72
C LEU A 373 -7.40 9.06 -18.78
N PHE A 374 -7.66 10.17 -19.46
CA PHE A 374 -9.01 10.73 -19.60
C PHE A 374 -9.93 9.84 -20.43
N GLU A 375 -9.42 9.17 -21.47
CA GLU A 375 -10.17 8.15 -22.21
C GLU A 375 -10.51 6.92 -21.36
N GLU A 376 -9.58 6.46 -20.52
CA GLU A 376 -9.81 5.37 -19.55
C GLU A 376 -10.88 5.74 -18.52
N LEU A 377 -10.76 6.93 -17.90
CA LEU A 377 -11.73 7.48 -16.94
C LEU A 377 -13.12 7.70 -17.56
N ALA A 378 -13.17 8.25 -18.77
CA ALA A 378 -14.43 8.50 -19.44
C ALA A 378 -15.22 7.21 -19.65
N ARG A 379 -14.53 6.13 -20.08
CA ARG A 379 -15.08 4.78 -20.25
C ARG A 379 -15.47 4.16 -18.92
N SER A 380 -14.63 4.24 -17.88
CA SER A 380 -14.93 3.64 -16.57
C SER A 380 -16.16 4.27 -15.90
N PHE A 381 -16.43 5.55 -16.16
CA PHE A 381 -17.60 6.26 -15.64
C PHE A 381 -18.91 5.90 -16.37
N GLU A 382 -18.87 5.24 -17.52
CA GLU A 382 -20.09 4.87 -18.24
C GLU A 382 -20.87 3.78 -17.49
N GLY A 383 -22.18 3.98 -17.35
CA GLY A 383 -23.06 3.04 -16.62
C GLY A 383 -22.93 3.06 -15.10
N GLN A 384 -21.91 3.72 -14.53
CA GLN A 384 -21.71 3.76 -13.09
C GLN A 384 -22.69 4.70 -12.36
N PRO A 385 -23.05 4.40 -11.09
CA PRO A 385 -23.79 5.32 -10.25
C PRO A 385 -23.07 6.66 -10.12
N LYS A 386 -23.80 7.78 -10.27
CA LYS A 386 -23.22 9.13 -10.15
C LYS A 386 -22.49 9.36 -8.82
N VAL A 387 -22.96 8.74 -7.75
CA VAL A 387 -22.33 8.82 -6.42
C VAL A 387 -20.95 8.16 -6.39
N LEU A 388 -20.78 7.02 -7.07
CA LEU A 388 -19.49 6.35 -7.21
C LEU A 388 -18.53 7.15 -8.10
N VAL A 389 -19.02 7.68 -9.22
CA VAL A 389 -18.20 8.56 -10.08
C VAL A 389 -17.69 9.78 -9.31
N ARG A 390 -18.51 10.36 -8.44
CA ARG A 390 -18.11 11.47 -7.57
C ARG A 390 -17.07 11.05 -6.53
N ALA A 391 -17.23 9.87 -5.93
CA ALA A 391 -16.25 9.30 -5.01
C ALA A 391 -14.88 9.15 -5.68
N ILE A 392 -14.85 8.58 -6.88
CA ILE A 392 -13.63 8.42 -7.68
C ILE A 392 -13.01 9.79 -8.02
N MET A 393 -13.83 10.76 -8.45
CA MET A 393 -13.34 12.12 -8.71
C MET A 393 -12.74 12.77 -7.46
N ALA A 394 -13.36 12.61 -6.29
CA ALA A 394 -12.86 13.16 -5.02
C ALA A 394 -11.49 12.56 -4.65
N LYS A 395 -11.37 11.22 -4.73
CA LYS A 395 -10.11 10.50 -4.51
C LYS A 395 -9.01 10.99 -5.46
N VAL A 396 -9.28 10.99 -6.77
CA VAL A 396 -8.32 11.44 -7.78
C VAL A 396 -7.86 12.88 -7.53
N LEU A 397 -8.77 13.81 -7.21
CA LEU A 397 -8.41 15.20 -6.91
C LEU A 397 -7.55 15.32 -5.63
N SER A 398 -7.80 14.50 -4.63
CA SER A 398 -7.05 14.50 -3.37
C SER A 398 -5.60 14.00 -3.53
N CYS A 399 -5.31 13.20 -4.56
CA CYS A 399 -3.97 12.68 -4.83
C CYS A 399 -3.10 13.62 -5.67
N LEU A 400 -3.69 14.64 -6.27
CA LEU A 400 -2.94 15.58 -7.11
C LEU A 400 -2.01 16.45 -6.25
N PRO A 401 -0.85 16.86 -6.82
CA PRO A 401 -0.13 18.01 -6.32
C PRO A 401 -1.08 19.22 -6.20
N VAL A 402 -0.89 20.05 -5.17
CA VAL A 402 -1.74 21.23 -4.96
C VAL A 402 -1.63 22.14 -6.18
N PHE A 403 -2.76 22.32 -6.86
CA PHE A 403 -2.88 23.04 -8.12
C PHE A 403 -3.47 24.44 -7.95
N PHE A 404 -3.66 24.89 -6.72
CA PHE A 404 -4.11 26.24 -6.40
C PHE A 404 -2.92 27.19 -6.31
N GLU A 405 -3.02 28.36 -6.92
CA GLU A 405 -1.97 29.39 -6.88
C GLU A 405 -1.99 30.18 -5.56
N SER A 406 -3.12 30.16 -4.84
CA SER A 406 -3.29 30.90 -3.58
C SER A 406 -4.33 30.28 -2.65
N LEU A 407 -4.27 30.65 -1.36
CA LEU A 407 -5.29 30.27 -0.36
C LEU A 407 -6.68 30.85 -0.67
N ASP A 408 -6.75 31.94 -1.43
CA ASP A 408 -8.02 32.51 -1.88
C ASP A 408 -8.72 31.59 -2.89
N GLU A 409 -7.96 30.95 -3.79
CA GLU A 409 -8.51 29.95 -4.71
C GLU A 409 -8.97 28.69 -3.98
N VAL A 410 -8.22 28.25 -2.95
CA VAL A 410 -8.63 27.14 -2.08
C VAL A 410 -9.96 27.47 -1.41
N ARG A 411 -10.07 28.66 -0.81
CA ARG A 411 -11.29 29.15 -0.14
C ARG A 411 -12.46 29.21 -1.12
N GLU A 412 -12.25 29.74 -2.32
CA GLU A 412 -13.28 29.80 -3.35
C GLU A 412 -13.73 28.40 -3.78
N TYR A 413 -12.80 27.46 -3.94
CA TYR A 413 -13.11 26.08 -4.28
C TYR A 413 -13.94 25.40 -3.17
N VAL A 414 -13.54 25.53 -1.91
CA VAL A 414 -14.28 25.00 -0.74
C VAL A 414 -15.70 25.54 -0.73
N LYS A 415 -15.84 26.87 -0.80
CA LYS A 415 -17.15 27.54 -0.79
C LYS A 415 -18.03 27.08 -1.95
N ASN A 416 -17.49 27.05 -3.17
CA ASN A 416 -18.24 26.64 -4.35
C ASN A 416 -18.67 25.17 -4.27
N SER A 417 -17.85 24.29 -3.69
CA SER A 417 -18.18 22.87 -3.50
C SER A 417 -19.34 22.69 -2.51
N LEU A 418 -19.34 23.46 -1.41
CA LEU A 418 -20.44 23.44 -0.44
C LEU A 418 -21.73 24.03 -1.04
N VAL A 419 -21.66 25.22 -1.64
CA VAL A 419 -22.84 25.92 -2.21
C VAL A 419 -23.48 25.13 -3.36
N SER A 420 -22.68 24.46 -4.19
CA SER A 420 -23.19 23.65 -5.30
C SER A 420 -23.82 22.32 -4.86
N CYS A 421 -23.61 21.90 -3.60
CA CYS A 421 -24.30 20.77 -3.03
C CYS A 421 -25.66 21.20 -2.48
N THR A 422 -26.75 20.58 -2.96
CA THR A 422 -28.11 20.86 -2.47
C THR A 422 -28.57 19.87 -1.40
N ASP A 423 -27.71 18.92 -1.01
CA ASP A 423 -28.02 17.91 -0.01
C ASP A 423 -27.41 18.35 1.33
N GLU A 424 -28.24 18.87 2.21
CA GLU A 424 -27.82 19.35 3.54
C GLU A 424 -27.23 18.23 4.41
N MET A 425 -27.68 16.99 4.24
CA MET A 425 -27.13 15.86 4.99
C MET A 425 -25.72 15.51 4.48
N GLU A 426 -25.47 15.61 3.18
CA GLU A 426 -24.13 15.42 2.60
C GLU A 426 -23.16 16.51 3.06
N LYS A 427 -23.63 17.77 3.20
CA LYS A 427 -22.84 18.86 3.80
C LYS A 427 -22.52 18.58 5.27
N ALA A 428 -23.52 18.17 6.06
CA ALA A 428 -23.31 17.82 7.47
C ALA A 428 -22.29 16.68 7.65
N VAL A 429 -22.39 15.62 6.83
CA VAL A 429 -21.40 14.53 6.81
C VAL A 429 -20.01 15.07 6.45
N THR A 430 -19.91 15.97 5.46
CA THR A 430 -18.63 16.60 5.08
C THR A 430 -18.00 17.28 6.29
N MET A 431 -18.77 18.07 7.02
CA MET A 431 -18.26 18.81 8.18
C MET A 431 -17.91 17.89 9.34
N LYS A 432 -18.67 16.82 9.57
CA LYS A 432 -18.33 15.77 10.54
C LYS A 432 -16.98 15.13 10.20
N LEU A 433 -16.81 14.62 8.98
CA LEU A 433 -15.58 13.96 8.55
C LEU A 433 -14.37 14.90 8.60
N ILE A 434 -14.54 16.17 8.23
CA ILE A 434 -13.49 17.17 8.39
C ILE A 434 -13.22 17.46 9.87
N GLY A 435 -14.25 17.56 10.70
CA GLY A 435 -14.12 17.72 12.14
C GLY A 435 -13.35 16.58 12.80
N ASP A 436 -13.63 15.34 12.43
CA ASP A 436 -12.92 14.16 12.92
C ASP A 436 -11.40 14.27 12.59
N MET A 437 -11.05 14.74 11.38
CA MET A 437 -9.64 15.03 10.99
C MET A 437 -9.00 16.23 11.72
N MET A 438 -9.80 17.09 12.36
CA MET A 438 -9.29 18.20 13.17
C MET A 438 -8.95 17.77 14.60
N GLU A 439 -9.54 16.66 15.06
CA GLU A 439 -9.37 16.11 16.42
C GLU A 439 -8.24 15.08 16.51
N GLU A 440 -7.83 14.50 15.37
CA GLU A 440 -6.61 13.68 15.20
C GLU A 440 -5.35 14.56 15.16
#